data_AF-A0A7X8W7H3-F1
#
_entry.id   AF-A0A7X8W7H3-F1
#
_cell.length_a   1.000
_cell.length_b   1.000
_cell.length_c   1.000
_cell.angle_alpha   90.00
_cell.angle_beta   90.00
_cell.angle_gamma   90.00
#
_symmetry.space_group_name_H-M   'P 1'
#
loop_
_entity.id
_entity.type
_entity.pdbx_description
1 polymer ?
#
loop_
_entity_poly.entity_id
_entity_poly.type
_entity_poly.pdbx_seq_one_letter_code
_entity_poly.pdbx_strand_id
1 'polypeptide(L)'
;IAIHTTNEEYEGYLILGFADGRCVKIAVNNYYTKTNRKMLKNAFYDGSTLIGLLYQEEENSGKDIILQNNQDRMILVESDRITLKATKNSQGNVIMKLRKGYEVTSISFADQFPSNYDFDYYRVRTLPAAGRFIKEEDMAAKQITLTDMSKED
;
A
#
# COMPACT_ATOMS: atom_id res chain seq x y z
N ILE A 1 -27.18 -0.11 5.13
CA ILE A 1 -26.15 -0.33 6.18
C ILE A 1 -26.12 -1.82 6.43
N ALA A 2 -25.12 -2.52 5.89
CA ALA A 2 -24.91 -3.93 6.26
C ALA A 2 -24.28 -3.94 7.66
N ILE A 3 -24.94 -4.58 8.61
CA ILE A 3 -24.43 -4.79 9.97
C ILE A 3 -23.96 -6.24 10.00
N HIS A 4 -22.64 -6.45 9.91
CA HIS A 4 -22.04 -7.76 10.07
C HIS A 4 -22.04 -8.13 11.56
N THR A 5 -22.58 -9.29 11.92
CA THR A 5 -22.54 -9.82 13.29
C THR A 5 -21.13 -10.34 13.59
N THR A 6 -20.38 -9.60 14.42
CA THR A 6 -18.97 -9.86 14.73
C THR A 6 -18.80 -11.00 15.74
N ASN A 7 -18.91 -12.23 15.26
CA ASN A 7 -18.19 -13.37 15.84
C ASN A 7 -16.83 -13.58 15.16
N GLU A 8 -16.40 -12.62 14.35
CA GLU A 8 -15.16 -12.68 13.58
C GLU A 8 -13.95 -12.36 14.45
N GLU A 9 -12.94 -13.21 14.35
CA GLU A 9 -11.65 -13.00 14.98
C GLU A 9 -10.93 -11.83 14.27
N TYR A 10 -10.36 -10.89 15.05
CA TYR A 10 -9.65 -9.71 14.51
C TYR A 10 -8.25 -10.13 14.04
N GLU A 11 -8.20 -10.91 12.98
CA GLU A 11 -6.99 -11.53 12.45
C GLU A 11 -6.44 -10.80 11.23
N GLY A 12 -5.20 -11.15 10.89
CA GLY A 12 -4.48 -10.56 9.78
C GLY A 12 -3.75 -9.27 10.09
N TYR A 13 -3.25 -8.67 9.02
CA TYR A 13 -2.29 -7.58 9.06
C TYR A 13 -2.66 -6.52 8.04
N LEU A 14 -2.52 -5.27 8.47
CA LEU A 14 -2.69 -4.09 7.65
C LEU A 14 -1.33 -3.50 7.32
N ILE A 15 -1.10 -3.25 6.04
CA ILE A 15 0.07 -2.52 5.55
C ILE A 15 -0.39 -1.12 5.17
N LEU A 16 0.11 -0.11 5.89
CA LEU A 16 -0.22 1.28 5.67
C LEU A 16 0.91 1.94 4.88
N GLY A 17 0.57 2.62 3.79
CA GLY A 17 1.48 3.44 3.01
C GLY A 17 1.25 4.93 3.24
N PHE A 18 2.32 5.72 3.27
CA PHE A 18 2.27 7.16 3.49
C PHE A 18 2.89 7.95 2.32
N ALA A 19 2.43 9.19 2.13
CA ALA A 19 2.88 10.08 1.06
C ALA A 19 4.39 10.37 1.10
N ASP A 20 5.01 10.34 2.28
CA ASP A 20 6.46 10.52 2.47
C ASP A 20 7.31 9.28 2.10
N GLY A 21 6.67 8.21 1.61
CA GLY A 21 7.34 6.98 1.19
C GLY A 21 7.59 5.97 2.30
N ARG A 22 7.04 6.20 3.49
CA ARG A 22 7.07 5.22 4.58
C ARG A 22 5.97 4.19 4.44
N CYS A 23 6.25 3.00 4.93
CA CYS A 23 5.23 1.99 5.19
C CYS A 23 5.40 1.37 6.58
N VAL A 24 4.30 0.84 7.09
CA VAL A 24 4.27 0.07 8.34
C VAL A 24 3.27 -1.08 8.22
N LYS A 25 3.59 -2.21 8.83
CA LYS A 25 2.68 -3.35 8.99
C LYS A 25 2.16 -3.37 10.42
N ILE A 26 0.86 -3.57 10.62
CA ILE A 26 0.20 -3.54 11.94
C ILE A 26 -0.84 -4.65 11.98
N ALA A 27 -0.83 -5.46 13.03
CA ALA A 27 -1.84 -6.50 13.23
C ALA A 27 -3.24 -5.89 13.41
N VAL A 28 -4.27 -6.47 12.79
CA VAL A 28 -5.67 -6.01 12.88
C VAL A 28 -6.15 -5.99 14.33
N ASN A 29 -5.70 -6.95 15.15
CA ASN A 29 -5.99 -7.00 16.58
C ASN A 29 -5.60 -5.71 17.35
N ASN A 30 -4.62 -4.92 16.86
CA ASN A 30 -4.25 -3.65 17.50
C ASN A 30 -5.32 -2.55 17.32
N TYR A 31 -6.29 -2.78 16.43
CA TYR A 31 -7.46 -1.93 16.21
C TYR A 31 -8.69 -2.42 16.97
N TYR A 32 -8.60 -3.54 17.69
CA TYR A 32 -9.70 -4.06 18.47
C TYR A 32 -10.12 -3.08 19.57
N THR A 33 -11.42 -2.78 19.65
CA THR A 33 -11.99 -2.02 20.76
C THR A 33 -12.98 -2.88 21.53
N LYS A 34 -12.81 -2.97 22.85
CA LYS A 34 -13.69 -3.75 23.73
C LYS A 34 -15.16 -3.30 23.75
N THR A 35 -15.46 -2.10 23.24
CA THR A 35 -16.81 -1.51 23.26
C THR A 35 -17.09 -0.83 21.93
N ASN A 36 -18.17 -1.22 21.24
CA ASN A 36 -18.56 -0.75 19.89
C ASN A 36 -18.80 0.77 19.75
N ARG A 37 -18.83 1.54 20.85
CA ARG A 37 -19.08 3.00 20.84
C ARG A 37 -17.82 3.86 21.01
N LYS A 38 -16.60 3.31 20.88
CA LYS A 38 -15.36 4.10 21.00
C LYS A 38 -14.72 4.37 19.63
N MET A 39 -14.57 5.65 19.31
CA MET A 39 -13.82 6.08 18.13
C MET A 39 -12.36 5.62 18.22
N LEU A 40 -11.83 5.09 17.11
CA LEU A 40 -10.42 4.71 16.99
C LEU A 40 -9.53 5.96 16.93
N LYS A 41 -9.09 6.43 18.09
CA LYS A 41 -8.09 7.50 18.19
C LYS A 41 -6.71 6.98 17.80
N ASN A 42 -5.91 7.84 17.16
CA ASN A 42 -4.53 7.57 16.75
C ASN A 42 -4.41 6.24 15.99
N ALA A 43 -5.28 6.03 14.99
CA ALA A 43 -5.34 4.79 14.23
C ALA A 43 -4.11 4.58 13.33
N PHE A 44 -3.43 5.67 12.96
CA PHE A 44 -2.25 5.67 12.13
C PHE A 44 -1.40 6.89 12.48
N TYR A 45 -0.21 6.98 11.88
CA TYR A 45 0.68 8.13 12.03
C TYR A 45 0.13 9.35 11.30
N ASP A 46 -0.03 10.47 12.01
CA ASP A 46 -0.64 11.71 11.52
C ASP A 46 0.36 12.71 10.92
N GLY A 47 1.67 12.46 11.02
CA GLY A 47 2.71 13.34 10.47
C GLY A 47 2.98 13.15 8.97
N SER A 48 2.23 12.28 8.29
CA SER A 48 2.20 12.17 6.83
C SER A 48 0.82 11.70 6.38
N THR A 49 0.39 12.13 5.19
CA THR A 49 -0.86 11.68 4.58
C THR A 49 -0.83 10.16 4.35
N LEU A 50 -1.88 9.46 4.79
CA LEU A 50 -2.11 8.06 4.48
C LEU A 50 -2.61 7.94 3.04
N ILE A 51 -1.88 7.23 2.19
CA ILE A 51 -2.19 7.12 0.75
C ILE A 51 -2.86 5.81 0.37
N GLY A 52 -2.76 4.79 1.24
CA GLY A 52 -3.48 3.55 1.05
C GLY A 52 -3.19 2.53 2.13
N LEU A 53 -3.99 1.46 2.09
CA LEU A 53 -3.99 0.43 3.11
C LEU A 53 -4.26 -0.92 2.44
N LEU A 54 -3.39 -1.89 2.68
CA LEU A 54 -3.49 -3.24 2.14
C LEU A 54 -3.74 -4.24 3.28
N TYR A 55 -4.66 -5.19 3.05
CA TYR A 55 -4.93 -6.28 3.99
C TYR A 55 -4.28 -7.58 3.51
N GLN A 56 -3.68 -8.32 4.44
CA GLN A 56 -3.23 -9.68 4.24
C GLN A 56 -3.57 -10.53 5.46
N GLU A 57 -3.98 -11.78 5.22
CA GLU A 57 -4.36 -12.72 6.29
C GLU A 57 -3.13 -13.17 7.09
N GLU A 58 -2.02 -13.45 6.41
CA GLU A 58 -0.79 -13.93 7.03
C GLU A 58 0.28 -12.83 7.12
N GLU A 59 1.15 -12.88 8.14
CA GLU A 59 2.22 -11.89 8.31
C GLU A 59 3.25 -11.97 7.16
N ASN A 60 3.64 -13.19 6.81
CA ASN A 60 4.71 -13.51 5.86
C ASN A 60 4.13 -14.11 4.58
N SER A 61 3.15 -13.42 4.00
CA SER A 61 2.44 -13.89 2.81
C SER A 61 3.32 -13.90 1.54
N GLY A 62 4.49 -13.25 1.58
CA GLY A 62 5.38 -13.10 0.43
C GLY A 62 4.76 -12.29 -0.73
N LYS A 63 3.63 -11.62 -0.52
CA LYS A 63 2.95 -10.85 -1.56
C LYS A 63 3.79 -9.65 -1.97
N ASP A 64 3.87 -9.43 -3.28
CA ASP A 64 4.53 -8.24 -3.80
C ASP A 64 3.62 -7.01 -3.71
N ILE A 65 4.21 -5.90 -3.29
CA ILE A 65 3.58 -4.61 -3.11
C ILE A 65 4.27 -3.61 -4.02
N ILE A 66 3.46 -2.79 -4.67
CA ILE A 66 3.88 -1.69 -5.52
C ILE A 66 3.63 -0.37 -4.83
N LEU A 67 4.62 0.52 -4.90
CA LEU A 67 4.42 1.95 -4.62
C LEU A 67 4.72 2.75 -5.88
N GLN A 68 3.87 3.73 -6.19
CA GLN A 68 4.08 4.71 -7.25
C GLN A 68 4.15 6.13 -6.67
N ASN A 69 4.91 7.01 -7.30
CA ASN A 69 4.99 8.42 -6.91
C ASN A 69 4.55 9.36 -8.04
N ASN A 70 4.41 10.65 -7.72
CA ASN A 70 4.12 11.72 -8.68
C ASN A 70 5.31 12.13 -9.58
N GLN A 71 6.38 11.34 -9.60
CA GLN A 71 7.53 11.47 -10.51
C GLN A 71 7.57 10.32 -11.52
N ASP A 72 6.45 9.61 -11.72
CA ASP A 72 6.39 8.47 -12.62
C ASP A 72 7.40 7.38 -12.28
N ARG A 73 7.68 7.21 -10.98
CA ARG A 73 8.54 6.13 -10.47
C ARG A 73 7.73 5.08 -9.75
N MET A 74 8.18 3.85 -9.89
CA MET A 74 7.61 2.67 -9.25
C MET A 74 8.70 1.84 -8.55
N ILE A 75 8.31 1.25 -7.42
CA ILE A 75 9.07 0.19 -6.75
C ILE A 75 8.18 -1.02 -6.52
N LEU A 76 8.78 -2.20 -6.58
CA LEU A 76 8.19 -3.47 -6.18
C LEU A 76 8.96 -4.04 -4.98
N VAL A 77 8.25 -4.37 -3.91
CA VAL A 77 8.81 -4.88 -2.66
C VAL A 77 7.90 -5.95 -2.07
N GLU A 78 8.48 -7.02 -1.55
CA GLU A 78 7.72 -8.05 -0.81
C GLU A 78 7.16 -7.49 0.50
N SER A 79 5.93 -7.89 0.84
CA SER A 79 5.21 -7.52 2.07
C SER A 79 6.02 -7.78 3.34
N ASP A 80 6.85 -8.81 3.31
CA ASP A 80 7.59 -9.32 4.47
C ASP A 80 8.74 -8.39 4.84
N ARG A 81 9.15 -7.55 3.90
CA ARG A 81 10.15 -6.50 4.12
C ARG A 81 9.58 -5.27 4.81
N ILE A 82 8.26 -5.17 4.92
CA ILE A 82 7.60 -4.11 5.68
C ILE A 82 7.57 -4.51 7.17
N THR A 83 8.18 -3.69 8.00
CA THR A 83 8.32 -3.96 9.43
C THR A 83 6.97 -3.96 10.16
N LEU A 84 6.70 -5.05 10.88
CA LEU A 84 5.59 -5.15 11.83
C LEU A 84 5.82 -4.26 13.05
N LYS A 85 4.80 -3.49 13.44
CA LYS A 85 4.80 -2.64 14.64
C LYS A 85 3.56 -2.93 15.47
N ALA A 86 3.78 -3.04 16.79
CA ALA A 86 2.69 -3.22 17.76
C ALA A 86 1.84 -1.95 17.93
N THR A 87 2.45 -0.77 17.75
CA THR A 87 1.76 0.50 17.94
C THR A 87 1.13 0.96 16.63
N LYS A 88 -0.21 1.08 16.62
CA LYS A 88 -0.99 1.48 15.45
C LYS A 88 -0.64 2.86 14.87
N ASN A 89 -0.13 3.80 15.68
CA ASN A 89 0.31 5.12 15.22
C ASN A 89 1.80 5.19 14.86
N SER A 90 2.46 4.06 14.66
CA SER A 90 3.88 4.02 14.30
C SER A 90 4.12 4.68 12.95
N GLN A 91 5.20 5.46 12.85
CA GLN A 91 5.60 6.13 11.61
C GLN A 91 6.05 5.16 10.51
N GLY A 92 6.40 3.92 10.87
CA GLY A 92 6.99 2.97 9.93
C GLY A 92 8.41 3.31 9.51
N ASN A 93 8.87 2.62 8.46
CA ASN A 93 10.19 2.78 7.88
C ASN A 93 10.06 3.29 6.44
N VAL A 94 11.05 4.07 5.98
CA VAL A 94 11.07 4.56 4.59
C VAL A 94 11.31 3.38 3.66
N ILE A 95 10.39 3.18 2.72
CA ILE A 95 10.47 2.15 1.67
C ILE A 95 10.86 2.82 0.36
N MET A 96 10.13 3.85 -0.04
CA MET A 96 10.42 4.66 -1.22
C MET A 96 11.18 5.93 -0.82
N LYS A 97 12.41 6.08 -1.29
CA LYS A 97 13.22 7.29 -1.09
C LYS A 97 12.79 8.36 -2.10
N LEU A 98 12.19 9.43 -1.61
CA LEU A 98 11.71 10.53 -2.44
C LEU A 98 12.70 11.70 -2.48
N ARG A 99 12.67 12.45 -3.58
CA ARG A 99 13.31 13.77 -3.67
C ARG A 99 12.34 14.84 -3.13
N LYS A 100 12.88 15.99 -2.72
CA LYS A 100 12.06 17.11 -2.20
C LYS A 100 10.99 17.51 -3.22
N GLY A 101 9.75 17.62 -2.78
CA GLY A 101 8.60 18.01 -3.61
C GLY A 101 7.88 16.86 -4.32
N TYR A 102 8.38 15.62 -4.20
CA TYR A 102 7.69 14.43 -4.68
C TYR A 102 7.09 13.64 -3.53
N GLU A 103 6.00 12.93 -3.81
CA GLU A 103 5.23 12.14 -2.85
C GLU A 103 4.76 10.83 -3.48
N VAL A 104 4.64 9.79 -2.66
CA VAL A 104 3.96 8.55 -3.06
C VAL A 104 2.48 8.86 -3.28
N THR A 105 1.95 8.39 -4.39
CA THR A 105 0.56 8.63 -4.80
C THR A 105 -0.30 7.38 -4.67
N SER A 106 0.28 6.18 -4.70
CA SER A 106 -0.46 4.93 -4.52
C SER A 106 0.38 3.80 -3.92
N ILE A 107 -0.32 2.88 -3.25
CA ILE A 107 0.17 1.59 -2.79
C ILE A 107 -0.85 0.52 -3.16
N SER A 108 -0.40 -0.58 -3.75
CA SER A 108 -1.24 -1.65 -4.29
C SER A 108 -0.51 -2.98 -4.23
N PHE A 109 -1.24 -4.10 -4.22
CA PHE A 109 -0.63 -5.39 -4.50
C PHE A 109 -0.26 -5.49 -5.99
N ALA A 110 0.82 -6.22 -6.30
CA ALA A 110 1.28 -6.39 -7.68
C ALA A 110 0.27 -7.14 -8.55
N ASP A 111 -0.56 -8.01 -7.96
CA ASP A 111 -1.62 -8.76 -8.64
C ASP A 111 -2.78 -7.88 -9.15
N GLN A 112 -2.85 -6.62 -8.72
CA GLN A 112 -3.80 -5.63 -9.22
C GLN A 112 -3.35 -4.99 -10.53
N PHE A 113 -2.12 -5.26 -10.97
CA PHE A 113 -1.57 -4.74 -12.22
C PHE A 113 -1.66 -5.79 -13.34
N PRO A 114 -1.72 -5.34 -14.61
CA PRO A 114 -1.66 -6.23 -15.75
C PRO A 114 -0.44 -7.16 -15.70
N SER A 115 -0.64 -8.44 -16.05
CA SER A 115 0.40 -9.46 -16.00
C SER A 115 1.55 -9.24 -16.99
N ASN A 116 1.38 -8.35 -17.97
CA ASN A 116 2.42 -7.96 -18.92
C ASN A 116 3.41 -6.92 -18.38
N TYR A 117 3.21 -6.42 -17.16
CA TYR A 117 4.18 -5.54 -16.52
C TYR A 117 5.49 -6.28 -16.24
N ASP A 118 6.62 -5.62 -16.52
CA ASP A 118 7.94 -6.11 -16.15
C ASP A 118 8.21 -5.87 -14.66
N PHE A 119 7.62 -6.68 -13.80
CA PHE A 119 7.76 -6.57 -12.33
C PHE A 119 9.22 -6.66 -11.87
N ASP A 120 10.05 -7.48 -12.53
CA ASP A 120 11.47 -7.64 -12.18
C ASP A 120 12.27 -6.36 -12.39
N TYR A 121 11.92 -5.56 -13.41
CA TYR A 121 12.49 -4.23 -13.58
C TYR A 121 12.25 -3.34 -12.35
N TYR A 122 11.07 -3.40 -11.74
CA TYR A 122 10.71 -2.57 -10.58
C TYR A 122 11.15 -3.14 -9.22
N ARG A 123 11.59 -4.41 -9.16
CA ARG A 123 12.00 -5.08 -7.92
C ARG A 123 13.24 -4.42 -7.30
N VAL A 124 13.13 -4.04 -6.03
CA VAL A 124 14.24 -3.44 -5.27
C VAL A 124 14.85 -4.43 -4.29
N ARG A 125 16.18 -4.54 -4.25
CA ARG A 125 16.90 -5.45 -3.34
C ARG A 125 17.27 -4.81 -2.00
N THR A 126 17.45 -3.49 -1.95
CA THR A 126 17.85 -2.77 -0.74
C THR A 126 16.86 -1.64 -0.47
N LEU A 127 16.43 -1.52 0.78
CA LEU A 127 15.54 -0.44 1.24
C LEU A 127 16.34 0.53 2.13
N PRO A 128 16.09 1.84 2.05
CA PRO A 128 15.13 2.52 1.18
C PRO A 128 15.62 2.64 -0.28
N ALA A 129 14.71 2.65 -1.26
CA ALA A 129 15.04 2.75 -2.69
C ALA A 129 14.26 3.86 -3.40
N ALA A 130 14.86 4.53 -4.37
CA ALA A 130 14.20 5.60 -5.14
C ALA A 130 13.24 5.09 -6.23
N GLY A 131 13.28 3.79 -6.53
CA GLY A 131 12.55 3.18 -7.64
C GLY A 131 13.05 3.54 -9.03
N ARG A 132 12.36 2.98 -10.02
CA ARG A 132 12.66 3.16 -11.43
C ARG A 132 11.53 3.91 -12.11
N PHE A 133 11.85 4.59 -13.20
CA PHE A 133 10.83 5.21 -14.03
C PHE A 133 9.92 4.14 -14.62
N ILE A 134 8.62 4.39 -14.63
CA ILE A 134 7.65 3.50 -15.24
C ILE A 134 7.89 3.51 -16.75
N LYS A 135 7.96 2.33 -17.36
CA LYS A 135 8.14 2.16 -18.81
C LYS A 135 6.94 2.73 -19.56
N GLU A 136 7.16 3.23 -20.76
CA GLU A 136 6.07 3.74 -21.62
C GLU A 136 5.01 2.65 -21.90
N GLU A 137 5.43 1.41 -22.08
CA GLU A 137 4.57 0.23 -22.26
C GLU A 137 3.61 0.04 -21.06
N ASP A 138 4.11 0.25 -19.84
CA ASP A 138 3.33 0.13 -18.61
C ASP A 138 2.49 1.39 -18.35
N MET A 139 2.93 2.57 -18.80
CA MET A 139 2.14 3.80 -18.73
C MET A 139 0.88 3.73 -19.60
N ALA A 140 1.00 3.20 -20.82
CA ALA A 140 -0.12 3.08 -21.74
C ALA A 140 -1.25 2.18 -21.19
N ALA A 141 -0.88 1.12 -20.46
CA ALA A 141 -1.84 0.25 -19.78
C ALA A 141 -2.63 0.96 -18.66
N LYS A 142 -2.06 2.01 -18.06
CA LYS A 142 -2.74 2.84 -17.05
C LYS A 142 -3.83 3.74 -17.65
N GLN A 143 -3.75 4.07 -18.95
CA GLN A 143 -4.59 5.10 -19.59
C GLN A 143 -5.82 4.55 -20.37
N ILE A 144 -6.07 3.24 -20.34
CA ILE A 144 -7.20 2.62 -21.05
C ILE A 144 -8.54 2.64 -20.28
N THR A 145 -8.63 3.26 -19.09
CA THR A 145 -9.79 3.06 -18.19
C THR A 145 -10.90 4.13 -18.25
N LEU A 146 -11.01 4.98 -19.28
CA LEU A 146 -12.15 5.92 -19.36
C LEU A 146 -12.66 6.27 -20.76
N THR A 147 -12.04 5.75 -21.82
CA THR A 147 -12.37 6.16 -23.21
C THR A 147 -13.15 5.07 -23.97
N ASP A 148 -13.16 3.82 -23.50
CA ASP A 148 -13.78 2.70 -24.22
C ASP A 148 -15.22 2.35 -23.76
N MET A 149 -15.82 3.12 -22.85
CA MET A 149 -17.22 2.93 -22.43
C MET A 149 -18.25 3.75 -23.23
N SER A 150 -17.85 4.40 -24.32
CA SER A 150 -18.77 5.22 -25.15
C SER A 150 -18.94 4.72 -26.58
N LYS A 151 -18.74 3.42 -26.83
CA LYS A 151 -19.11 2.78 -28.10
C LYS A 151 -19.75 1.41 -27.87
N GLU A 152 -20.96 1.43 -27.35
CA GLU A 152 -21.97 0.42 -27.68
C GLU A 152 -23.17 1.21 -28.21
N ASP A 153 -23.26 1.29 -29.55
CA ASP A 153 -24.49 1.59 -30.29
C ASP A 153 -25.27 0.27 -30.48
#